data_AF-A0A533SJ17-F1
#
_entry.id   AF-A0A533SJ17-F1
#
_cell.length_a   1.000
_cell.length_b   1.000
_cell.length_c   1.000
_cell.angle_alpha   90.00
_cell.angle_beta   90.00
_cell.angle_gamma   90.00
#
_symmetry.space_group_name_H-M   'P 1'
#
loop_
_entity.id
_entity.type
_entity.pdbx_description
1 polymer ?
#
loop_
_entity_poly.entity_id
_entity_poly.type
_entity_poly.pdbx_seq_one_letter_code
_entity_poly.pdbx_strand_id
1 'polypeptide(L)'
;IELSNNDSWIRDCGPTFVNNGKEVRAVDWDFNAWGGLVGGLYFPWDLDDLVARKVADVERVDRYKAPLVLEGGSIHVDGEGTLLTTEECLLNENRNPQLSQAEIEAYLQQYLNIEKILWLGKGIYNDETNGHVDNICCFIRPGVVALSWTDDKDDPQYEISMDAYERLRHATDARGRKLEIHKIYQPGPIYISEEESGGVDAVEGTLPRQAGDRLAGSYVNFYMVNGGAVVPVFNDPHDAAALDTLQKLMPERKVVAVYAREILLGGGNIHCITQQQPAAKSK
;
A
#
# COMPACT_ATOMS: atom_id res chain seq x y z
N ILE A 1 -7.09 -17.40 15.45
CA ILE A 1 -7.27 -18.37 14.34
C ILE A 1 -5.87 -18.76 13.92
N GLU A 2 -5.57 -20.05 13.79
CA GLU A 2 -4.26 -20.51 13.32
C GLU A 2 -4.20 -20.40 11.78
N LEU A 3 -3.14 -19.77 11.27
CA LEU A 3 -2.93 -19.58 9.83
C LEU A 3 -1.43 -19.50 9.53
N SER A 4 -0.88 -20.51 8.86
CA SER A 4 0.53 -20.49 8.42
C SER A 4 0.77 -19.43 7.35
N ASN A 5 1.89 -18.72 7.48
CA ASN A 5 2.41 -17.65 6.60
C ASN A 5 3.94 -17.79 6.52
N ASN A 6 4.58 -17.16 5.52
CA ASN A 6 6.04 -17.00 5.46
C ASN A 6 6.46 -15.65 6.07
N ASP A 7 5.65 -14.60 5.89
CA ASP A 7 5.82 -13.31 6.57
C ASP A 7 4.46 -12.60 6.87
N SER A 8 4.47 -11.50 7.60
CA SER A 8 3.29 -10.90 8.25
C SER A 8 2.66 -9.71 7.49
N TRP A 9 2.60 -9.77 6.15
CA TRP A 9 2.14 -8.66 5.29
C TRP A 9 0.77 -8.92 4.64
N ILE A 10 -0.27 -9.04 5.48
CA ILE A 10 -1.62 -9.41 5.02
C ILE A 10 -2.26 -8.39 4.06
N ARG A 11 -1.77 -7.15 3.99
CA ARG A 11 -2.19 -6.20 2.94
C ARG A 11 -1.93 -6.77 1.54
N ASP A 12 -0.82 -7.48 1.40
CA ASP A 12 -0.28 -7.86 0.11
C ASP A 12 -0.63 -9.30 -0.26
N CYS A 13 -0.57 -10.23 0.70
CA CYS A 13 -0.95 -11.64 0.48
C CYS A 13 -2.40 -11.97 0.88
N GLY A 14 -3.12 -11.02 1.47
CA GLY A 14 -4.51 -11.18 1.90
C GLY A 14 -5.52 -10.97 0.77
N PRO A 15 -6.81 -11.28 1.02
CA PRO A 15 -7.83 -11.13 0.01
C PRO A 15 -8.23 -9.66 -0.17
N THR A 16 -8.39 -9.21 -1.41
CA THR A 16 -9.05 -7.93 -1.69
C THR A 16 -10.56 -8.13 -1.73
N PHE A 17 -11.26 -7.71 -0.68
CA PHE A 17 -12.71 -7.88 -0.62
C PHE A 17 -13.46 -6.91 -1.54
N VAL A 18 -14.47 -7.44 -2.24
CA VAL A 18 -15.41 -6.70 -3.09
C VAL A 18 -16.84 -6.90 -2.60
N ASN A 19 -17.71 -5.92 -2.81
CA ASN A 19 -19.08 -5.92 -2.28
C ASN A 19 -20.05 -5.31 -3.29
N ASN A 20 -21.19 -5.97 -3.53
CA ASN A 20 -22.25 -5.49 -4.41
C ASN A 20 -23.44 -4.83 -3.66
N GLY A 21 -23.27 -4.57 -2.37
CA GLY A 21 -24.31 -4.08 -1.46
C GLY A 21 -25.22 -5.16 -0.89
N LYS A 22 -25.06 -6.43 -1.27
CA LYS A 22 -25.82 -7.58 -0.74
C LYS A 22 -24.93 -8.68 -0.21
N GLU A 23 -23.83 -8.97 -0.89
CA GLU A 23 -22.83 -9.97 -0.52
C GLU A 23 -21.43 -9.39 -0.59
N VAL A 24 -20.54 -9.96 0.21
CA VAL A 24 -19.10 -9.72 0.15
C VAL A 24 -18.44 -10.94 -0.47
N ARG A 25 -17.49 -10.72 -1.36
CA ARG A 25 -16.64 -11.75 -1.98
C ARG A 25 -15.18 -11.31 -1.88
N ALA A 26 -14.26 -12.24 -2.09
CA ALA A 26 -12.83 -11.98 -2.09
C ALA A 26 -12.25 -12.08 -3.51
N VAL A 27 -11.33 -11.19 -3.86
CA VAL A 27 -10.37 -11.40 -4.94
C VAL A 27 -9.08 -11.91 -4.31
N ASP A 28 -8.61 -13.02 -4.85
CA ASP A 28 -7.40 -13.73 -4.46
C ASP A 28 -6.41 -13.56 -5.63
N TRP A 29 -5.39 -12.73 -5.42
CA TRP A 29 -4.32 -12.46 -6.40
C TRP A 29 -3.24 -13.53 -6.29
N ASP A 30 -2.42 -13.71 -7.33
CA ASP A 30 -1.18 -14.46 -7.15
C ASP A 30 -0.20 -13.60 -6.35
N PHE A 31 0.43 -14.17 -5.32
CA PHE A 31 1.47 -13.51 -4.53
C PHE A 31 2.84 -14.13 -4.83
N ASN A 32 3.87 -13.29 -4.97
CA ASN A 32 5.22 -13.75 -5.27
C ASN A 32 6.32 -13.13 -4.39
N ALA A 33 5.99 -12.61 -3.19
CA ALA A 33 6.95 -11.88 -2.35
C ALA A 33 7.62 -10.70 -3.08
N TRP A 34 6.81 -9.87 -3.73
CA TRP A 34 7.20 -8.61 -4.38
C TRP A 34 8.30 -8.75 -5.45
N GLY A 35 8.29 -9.84 -6.22
CA GLY A 35 9.21 -10.03 -7.34
C GLY A 35 9.63 -11.48 -7.64
N GLY A 36 9.16 -12.42 -6.85
CA GLY A 36 9.45 -13.84 -7.02
C GLY A 36 10.96 -14.11 -6.95
N LEU A 37 11.46 -14.92 -7.88
CA LEU A 37 12.90 -15.20 -7.99
C LEU A 37 13.69 -14.07 -8.67
N VAL A 38 13.03 -12.98 -9.08
CA VAL A 38 13.64 -11.84 -9.76
C VAL A 38 13.47 -10.60 -8.88
N GLY A 39 14.26 -10.54 -7.80
CA GLY A 39 14.25 -9.40 -6.88
C GLY A 39 13.13 -9.42 -5.82
N GLY A 40 12.47 -10.56 -5.60
CA GLY A 40 11.59 -10.74 -4.45
C GLY A 40 12.34 -10.73 -3.12
N LEU A 41 11.60 -10.52 -2.03
CA LEU A 41 12.19 -10.23 -0.71
C LEU A 41 12.58 -11.47 0.10
N TYR A 42 11.99 -12.62 -0.20
CA TYR A 42 12.32 -13.91 0.42
C TYR A 42 11.89 -15.10 -0.44
N PHE A 43 12.37 -16.30 -0.08
CA PHE A 43 11.91 -17.57 -0.61
C PHE A 43 11.84 -18.62 0.53
N PRO A 44 10.78 -19.47 0.60
CA PRO A 44 9.59 -19.49 -0.26
C PRO A 44 8.46 -18.55 0.22
N TRP A 45 7.42 -18.38 -0.60
CA TRP A 45 6.19 -17.59 -0.31
C TRP A 45 4.89 -18.41 -0.49
N ASP A 46 5.02 -19.74 -0.51
CA ASP A 46 3.92 -20.67 -0.78
C ASP A 46 2.83 -20.65 0.30
N LEU A 47 3.17 -20.30 1.53
CA LEU A 47 2.20 -20.18 2.62
C LEU A 47 1.47 -18.84 2.56
N ASP A 48 2.15 -17.78 2.13
CA ASP A 48 1.57 -16.45 1.92
C ASP A 48 0.56 -16.45 0.78
N ASP A 49 0.87 -17.10 -0.35
CA ASP A 49 -0.07 -17.25 -1.48
C ASP A 49 -1.34 -18.05 -1.11
N LEU A 50 -1.36 -18.71 0.05
CA LEU A 50 -2.56 -19.38 0.58
C LEU A 50 -3.36 -18.52 1.56
N VAL A 51 -2.84 -17.38 2.02
CA VAL A 51 -3.50 -16.52 3.04
C VAL A 51 -4.86 -16.03 2.53
N ALA A 52 -4.92 -15.47 1.32
CA ALA A 52 -6.16 -14.96 0.73
C ALA A 52 -7.29 -16.01 0.73
N ARG A 53 -7.00 -17.22 0.26
CA ARG A 53 -7.94 -18.34 0.26
C ARG A 53 -8.37 -18.73 1.68
N LYS A 54 -7.43 -18.89 2.61
CA LYS A 54 -7.73 -19.32 3.99
C LYS A 54 -8.61 -18.29 4.71
N VAL A 55 -8.35 -16.99 4.51
CA VAL A 55 -9.18 -15.92 5.06
C VAL A 55 -10.59 -15.97 4.46
N ALA A 56 -10.72 -16.14 3.14
CA ALA A 56 -12.03 -16.27 2.50
C ALA A 56 -12.82 -17.50 3.02
N ASP A 57 -12.15 -18.64 3.23
CA ASP A 57 -12.75 -19.85 3.78
C ASP A 57 -13.24 -19.65 5.23
N VAL A 58 -12.45 -18.95 6.06
CA VAL A 58 -12.82 -18.59 7.45
C VAL A 58 -14.05 -17.68 7.47
N GLU A 59 -14.07 -16.66 6.62
CA GLU A 59 -15.15 -15.68 6.51
C GLU A 59 -16.37 -16.20 5.74
N ARG A 60 -16.27 -17.41 5.15
CA ARG A 60 -17.31 -18.08 4.37
C ARG A 60 -17.81 -17.22 3.21
N VAL A 61 -16.87 -16.58 2.51
CA VAL A 61 -17.16 -15.80 1.30
C VAL A 61 -16.62 -16.50 0.06
N ASP A 62 -17.35 -16.40 -1.05
CA ASP A 62 -16.85 -16.89 -2.33
C ASP A 62 -15.64 -16.06 -2.78
N ARG A 63 -14.69 -16.71 -3.46
CA ARG A 63 -13.47 -16.08 -3.99
C ARG A 63 -13.38 -16.14 -5.51
N TYR A 64 -12.79 -15.11 -6.09
CA TYR A 64 -12.31 -15.07 -7.47
C TYR A 64 -10.78 -15.20 -7.45
N LYS A 65 -10.22 -16.26 -8.04
CA LYS A 65 -8.77 -16.35 -8.25
C LYS A 65 -8.43 -15.56 -9.51
N ALA A 66 -7.72 -14.45 -9.34
CA ALA A 66 -7.28 -13.60 -10.44
C ALA A 66 -5.94 -14.11 -10.98
N PRO A 67 -5.77 -14.25 -12.31
CA PRO A 67 -4.53 -14.70 -12.93
C PRO A 67 -3.53 -13.53 -13.10
N LEU A 68 -3.28 -12.82 -12.01
CA LEU A 68 -2.45 -11.62 -11.98
C LEU A 68 -1.64 -11.64 -10.68
N VAL A 69 -0.32 -11.46 -10.78
CA VAL A 69 0.51 -11.18 -9.62
C VAL A 69 0.23 -9.74 -9.19
N LEU A 70 -0.34 -9.57 -8.00
CA LEU A 70 -0.70 -8.25 -7.50
C LEU A 70 -0.79 -8.25 -5.97
N GLU A 71 -0.21 -7.23 -5.37
CA GLU A 71 -0.29 -6.98 -3.93
C GLU A 71 -1.32 -5.91 -3.61
N GLY A 72 -2.11 -6.08 -2.55
CA GLY A 72 -3.14 -5.09 -2.19
C GLY A 72 -2.58 -3.69 -1.87
N GLY A 73 -1.34 -3.57 -1.39
CA GLY A 73 -0.67 -2.28 -1.12
C GLY A 73 -0.25 -1.53 -2.40
N SER A 74 -0.18 -2.24 -3.54
CA SER A 74 0.16 -1.64 -4.83
C SER A 74 -0.98 -0.83 -5.46
N ILE A 75 -2.21 -0.95 -4.92
CA ILE A 75 -3.42 -0.30 -5.44
C ILE A 75 -4.21 0.44 -4.35
N HIS A 76 -4.88 1.53 -4.71
CA HIS A 76 -5.83 2.20 -3.82
C HIS A 76 -7.07 2.65 -4.58
N VAL A 77 -8.27 2.32 -4.09
CA VAL A 77 -9.55 2.65 -4.76
C VAL A 77 -10.34 3.72 -4.01
N ASP A 78 -11.14 4.50 -4.73
CA ASP A 78 -12.04 5.52 -4.15
C ASP A 78 -13.45 4.99 -3.82
N GLY A 79 -13.77 3.78 -4.28
CA GLY A 79 -15.10 3.17 -4.15
C GLY A 79 -16.14 3.69 -5.15
N GLU A 80 -15.75 4.57 -6.08
CA GLU A 80 -16.61 5.17 -7.10
C GLU A 80 -16.11 4.98 -8.53
N GLY A 81 -15.13 4.09 -8.72
CA GLY A 81 -14.65 3.66 -10.03
C GLY A 81 -13.25 4.15 -10.37
N THR A 82 -12.53 4.76 -9.42
CA THR A 82 -11.16 5.24 -9.63
C THR A 82 -10.17 4.41 -8.83
N LEU A 83 -9.05 4.07 -9.46
CA LEU A 83 -7.91 3.40 -8.84
C LEU A 83 -6.65 4.27 -8.98
N LEU A 84 -5.85 4.35 -7.93
CA LEU A 84 -4.49 4.87 -7.90
C LEU A 84 -3.51 3.69 -7.86
N THR A 85 -2.41 3.79 -8.59
CA THR A 85 -1.30 2.82 -8.61
C THR A 85 -0.01 3.51 -9.08
N THR A 86 1.13 2.83 -9.01
CA THR A 86 2.43 3.28 -9.57
C THR A 86 2.84 2.45 -10.79
N GLU A 87 3.50 3.11 -11.74
CA GLU A 87 4.15 2.46 -12.89
C GLU A 87 5.32 1.59 -12.43
N GLU A 88 6.09 2.08 -11.44
CA GLU A 88 7.27 1.39 -10.88
C GLU A 88 6.97 -0.01 -10.34
N CYS A 89 5.77 -0.22 -9.79
CA CYS A 89 5.34 -1.50 -9.24
C CYS A 89 4.69 -2.38 -10.30
N LEU A 90 3.54 -1.99 -10.85
CA LEU A 90 2.74 -2.92 -11.66
C LEU A 90 3.33 -3.21 -13.04
N LEU A 91 4.18 -2.32 -13.56
CA LEU A 91 4.89 -2.52 -14.84
C LEU A 91 6.29 -3.11 -14.64
N ASN A 92 6.66 -3.47 -13.42
CA ASN A 92 7.92 -4.11 -13.14
C ASN A 92 7.99 -5.49 -13.80
N GLU A 93 9.16 -5.84 -14.34
CA GLU A 93 9.41 -7.13 -14.99
C GLU A 93 9.28 -8.32 -14.04
N ASN A 94 9.34 -8.07 -12.72
CA ASN A 94 9.21 -9.09 -11.70
C ASN A 94 7.76 -9.35 -11.24
N ARG A 95 6.79 -8.61 -11.77
CA ARG A 95 5.36 -8.86 -11.58
C ARG A 95 4.80 -9.63 -12.77
N ASN A 96 4.36 -8.92 -13.79
CA ASN A 96 3.63 -9.51 -14.92
C ASN A 96 4.30 -9.16 -16.26
N PRO A 97 5.57 -9.58 -16.49
CA PRO A 97 6.36 -9.17 -17.67
C PRO A 97 5.74 -9.56 -19.02
N GLN A 98 4.84 -10.54 -19.01
CA GLN A 98 4.10 -11.00 -20.19
C GLN A 98 2.90 -10.12 -20.55
N LEU A 99 2.48 -9.22 -19.67
CA LEU A 99 1.30 -8.37 -19.86
C LEU A 99 1.72 -6.94 -20.21
N SER A 100 1.06 -6.36 -21.19
CA SER A 100 1.09 -4.93 -21.43
C SER A 100 0.33 -4.17 -20.33
N GLN A 101 0.63 -2.87 -20.19
CA GLN A 101 -0.13 -1.98 -19.29
C GLN A 101 -1.64 -2.07 -19.55
N ALA A 102 -2.09 -2.06 -20.81
CA ALA A 102 -3.52 -2.14 -21.14
C ALA A 102 -4.17 -3.46 -20.71
N GLU A 103 -3.43 -4.58 -20.73
CA GLU A 103 -3.93 -5.86 -20.24
C GLU A 103 -4.02 -5.89 -18.71
N ILE A 104 -3.04 -5.30 -18.01
CA ILE A 104 -3.10 -5.10 -16.55
C ILE A 104 -4.32 -4.23 -16.19
N GLU A 105 -4.52 -3.12 -16.90
CA GLU A 105 -5.68 -2.25 -16.71
C GLU A 105 -7.01 -3.01 -16.90
N ALA A 106 -7.12 -3.87 -17.91
CA ALA A 106 -8.31 -4.68 -18.15
C ALA A 106 -8.59 -5.66 -16.99
N TYR A 107 -7.57 -6.30 -16.42
CA TYR A 107 -7.73 -7.13 -15.23
C TYR A 107 -8.19 -6.30 -14.02
N LEU A 108 -7.55 -5.16 -13.76
CA LEU A 108 -7.94 -4.28 -12.66
C LEU A 108 -9.41 -3.82 -12.79
N GLN A 109 -9.81 -3.38 -13.98
CA GLN A 109 -11.19 -3.00 -14.28
C GLN A 109 -12.17 -4.15 -14.01
N GLN A 110 -11.85 -5.36 -14.48
CA GLN A 110 -12.70 -6.54 -14.32
C GLN A 110 -12.86 -6.97 -12.86
N TYR A 111 -11.77 -7.01 -12.09
CA TYR A 111 -11.77 -7.58 -10.74
C TYR A 111 -12.12 -6.56 -9.65
N LEU A 112 -11.89 -5.27 -9.89
CA LEU A 112 -12.14 -4.20 -8.92
C LEU A 112 -13.36 -3.33 -9.26
N ASN A 113 -13.99 -3.57 -10.41
CA ASN A 113 -15.14 -2.78 -10.89
C ASN A 113 -14.81 -1.27 -10.94
N ILE A 114 -13.66 -0.94 -11.52
CA ILE A 114 -13.19 0.43 -11.73
C ILE A 114 -13.27 0.81 -13.20
N GLU A 115 -13.41 2.10 -13.48
CA GLU A 115 -13.55 2.69 -14.81
C GLU A 115 -12.29 3.47 -15.20
N LYS A 116 -11.55 3.98 -14.22
CA LYS A 116 -10.39 4.85 -14.44
C LYS A 116 -9.22 4.49 -13.53
N ILE A 117 -8.03 4.44 -14.11
CA ILE A 117 -6.78 4.21 -13.39
C ILE A 117 -5.92 5.48 -13.50
N LEU A 118 -5.40 5.93 -12.38
CA LEU A 118 -4.46 7.04 -12.28
C LEU A 118 -3.08 6.47 -11.95
N TRP A 119 -2.20 6.51 -12.95
CA TRP A 119 -0.82 6.03 -12.85
C TRP A 119 0.11 7.12 -12.33
N LEU A 120 0.60 6.95 -11.12
CA LEU A 120 1.78 7.66 -10.63
C LEU A 120 3.04 7.04 -11.24
N GLY A 121 4.15 7.79 -11.26
CA GLY A 121 5.43 7.24 -11.71
C GLY A 121 6.02 6.27 -10.69
N LYS A 122 6.82 6.82 -9.78
CA LYS A 122 7.53 6.08 -8.73
C LYS A 122 6.82 6.15 -7.38
N GLY A 123 7.07 5.16 -6.53
CA GLY A 123 6.69 5.16 -5.11
C GLY A 123 7.77 5.82 -4.24
N ILE A 124 7.69 5.63 -2.92
CA ILE A 124 8.68 6.22 -1.99
C ILE A 124 10.10 5.75 -2.34
N TYR A 125 11.08 6.63 -2.18
CA TYR A 125 12.49 6.31 -2.42
C TYR A 125 12.94 5.13 -1.54
N ASN A 126 13.58 4.14 -2.17
CA ASN A 126 13.97 2.86 -1.56
C ASN A 126 12.80 2.05 -0.98
N ASP A 127 11.60 2.20 -1.52
CA ASP A 127 10.50 1.30 -1.22
C ASP A 127 10.77 -0.09 -1.84
N GLU A 128 10.97 -1.07 -0.96
CA GLU A 128 11.39 -2.45 -1.28
C GLU A 128 10.32 -3.24 -2.04
N THR A 129 9.08 -2.73 -2.05
CA THR A 129 7.95 -3.32 -2.77
C THR A 129 7.93 -2.97 -4.26
N ASN A 130 8.97 -2.29 -4.76
CA ASN A 130 9.01 -1.63 -6.07
C ASN A 130 8.04 -0.44 -6.16
N GLY A 131 7.93 0.32 -5.07
CA GLY A 131 7.20 1.59 -5.05
C GLY A 131 5.69 1.42 -4.97
N HIS A 132 5.19 0.68 -3.97
CA HIS A 132 3.76 0.59 -3.70
C HIS A 132 3.09 1.96 -3.55
N VAL A 133 1.84 2.05 -4.02
CA VAL A 133 1.08 3.30 -3.99
C VAL A 133 0.66 3.68 -2.57
N ASP A 134 0.38 2.70 -1.71
CA ASP A 134 -0.10 2.93 -0.34
C ASP A 134 0.91 3.65 0.56
N ASN A 135 2.17 3.68 0.16
CA ASN A 135 3.23 4.37 0.88
C ASN A 135 3.41 5.83 0.39
N ILE A 136 3.02 6.14 -0.85
CA ILE A 136 3.14 7.47 -1.44
C ILE A 136 1.82 8.25 -1.49
N CYS A 137 0.69 7.62 -1.78
CA CYS A 137 -0.58 8.31 -2.01
C CYS A 137 -1.80 7.44 -1.69
N CYS A 138 -2.80 8.01 -1.01
CA CYS A 138 -4.05 7.32 -0.70
C CYS A 138 -5.27 8.20 -0.95
N PHE A 139 -6.43 7.59 -1.22
CA PHE A 139 -7.71 8.31 -1.16
C PHE A 139 -8.14 8.48 0.30
N ILE A 140 -8.44 9.72 0.71
CA ILE A 140 -9.11 9.99 2.00
C ILE A 140 -10.62 9.81 1.87
N ARG A 141 -11.16 10.26 0.74
CA ARG A 141 -12.57 10.17 0.32
C ARG A 141 -12.64 10.39 -1.20
N PRO A 142 -13.76 10.07 -1.87
CA PRO A 142 -13.88 10.29 -3.31
C PRO A 142 -13.48 11.72 -3.73
N GLY A 143 -12.55 11.81 -4.68
CA GLY A 143 -11.99 13.07 -5.19
C GLY A 143 -10.93 13.74 -4.30
N VAL A 144 -10.54 13.17 -3.16
CA VAL A 144 -9.56 13.77 -2.23
C VAL A 144 -8.47 12.78 -1.87
N VAL A 145 -7.23 13.18 -2.07
CA VAL A 145 -6.05 12.34 -1.87
C VAL A 145 -5.09 12.96 -0.86
N ALA A 146 -4.39 12.12 -0.11
CA ALA A 146 -3.23 12.50 0.68
C ALA A 146 -1.98 11.97 0.00
N LEU A 147 -1.02 12.86 -0.26
CA LEU A 147 0.24 12.58 -0.97
C LEU A 147 1.42 12.83 -0.02
N SER A 148 2.30 11.84 0.12
CA SER A 148 3.56 11.97 0.84
C SER A 148 4.45 13.01 0.16
N TRP A 149 4.97 13.95 0.93
CA TRP A 149 5.59 15.16 0.41
C TRP A 149 6.86 15.55 1.17
N THR A 150 7.82 16.11 0.45
CA THR A 150 8.96 16.84 1.01
C THR A 150 9.20 18.11 0.17
N ASP A 151 9.59 19.20 0.81
CA ASP A 151 10.08 20.42 0.14
C ASP A 151 11.62 20.44 0.02
N ASP A 152 12.30 19.44 0.60
CA ASP A 152 13.75 19.32 0.58
C ASP A 152 14.25 18.82 -0.78
N LYS A 153 14.78 19.74 -1.59
CA LYS A 153 15.26 19.46 -2.95
C LYS A 153 16.52 18.59 -2.99
N ASP A 154 17.22 18.44 -1.87
CA ASP A 154 18.40 17.58 -1.77
C ASP A 154 18.02 16.13 -1.41
N ASP A 155 16.77 15.90 -0.98
CA ASP A 155 16.24 14.55 -0.77
C ASP A 155 15.82 13.91 -2.11
N PRO A 156 16.27 12.69 -2.45
CA PRO A 156 15.86 12.00 -3.67
C PRO A 156 14.34 11.79 -3.80
N GLN A 157 13.59 11.85 -2.70
CA GLN A 157 12.14 11.78 -2.71
C GLN A 157 11.47 13.03 -3.32
N TYR A 158 12.14 14.19 -3.33
CA TYR A 158 11.52 15.44 -3.81
C TYR A 158 11.04 15.35 -5.25
N GLU A 159 11.89 14.84 -6.16
CA GLU A 159 11.53 14.71 -7.58
C GLU A 159 10.38 13.70 -7.79
N ILE A 160 10.35 12.63 -6.98
CA ILE A 160 9.27 11.64 -6.99
C ILE A 160 7.95 12.27 -6.53
N SER A 161 7.95 12.96 -5.39
CA SER A 161 6.76 13.65 -4.86
C SER A 161 6.26 14.72 -5.82
N MET A 162 7.17 15.43 -6.50
CA MET A 162 6.82 16.44 -7.51
C MET A 162 6.16 15.82 -8.75
N ASP A 163 6.71 14.73 -9.29
CA ASP A 163 6.09 14.00 -10.42
C ASP A 163 4.69 13.50 -10.05
N ALA A 164 4.55 12.86 -8.89
CA ALA A 164 3.25 12.39 -8.41
C ALA A 164 2.24 13.55 -8.27
N TYR A 165 2.66 14.68 -7.70
CA TYR A 165 1.81 15.87 -7.58
C TYR A 165 1.38 16.44 -8.92
N GLU A 166 2.30 16.58 -9.89
CA GLU A 166 1.97 17.10 -11.21
C GLU A 166 1.02 16.18 -11.98
N ARG A 167 1.20 14.86 -11.89
CA ARG A 167 0.25 13.88 -12.46
C ARG A 167 -1.14 14.02 -11.83
N LEU A 168 -1.21 14.04 -10.50
CA LEU A 168 -2.48 14.16 -9.76
C LEU A 168 -3.19 15.49 -10.04
N ARG A 169 -2.46 16.60 -10.13
CA ARG A 169 -3.03 17.94 -10.36
C ARG A 169 -3.71 18.05 -11.73
N HIS A 170 -3.19 17.36 -12.73
CA HIS A 170 -3.76 17.34 -14.07
C HIS A 170 -4.85 16.27 -14.24
N ALA A 171 -4.89 15.26 -13.38
CA ALA A 171 -5.88 14.20 -13.42
C ALA A 171 -7.31 14.67 -13.08
N THR A 172 -8.26 13.78 -13.36
CA THR A 172 -9.61 13.78 -12.80
C THR A 172 -9.94 12.35 -12.42
N ASP A 173 -10.87 12.14 -11.51
CA ASP A 173 -11.33 10.79 -11.18
C ASP A 173 -12.37 10.25 -12.18
N ALA A 174 -12.88 9.04 -11.96
CA ALA A 174 -13.87 8.40 -12.84
C ALA A 174 -15.20 9.17 -12.93
N ARG A 175 -15.50 10.01 -11.95
CA ARG A 175 -16.69 10.88 -11.92
C ARG A 175 -16.41 12.28 -12.46
N GLY A 176 -15.22 12.51 -13.03
CA GLY A 176 -14.82 13.75 -13.65
C GLY A 176 -14.42 14.85 -12.65
N ARG A 177 -14.31 14.53 -11.35
CA ARG A 177 -13.89 15.52 -10.34
C ARG A 177 -12.40 15.79 -10.48
N LYS A 178 -12.02 17.05 -10.29
CA LYS A 178 -10.62 17.41 -10.04
C LYS A 178 -10.24 16.95 -8.64
N LEU A 179 -9.02 16.41 -8.51
CA LEU A 179 -8.54 15.91 -7.23
C LEU A 179 -8.16 17.07 -6.31
N GLU A 180 -8.66 17.02 -5.08
CA GLU A 180 -8.15 17.82 -3.97
C GLU A 180 -6.94 17.09 -3.38
N ILE A 181 -5.75 17.67 -3.52
CA ILE A 181 -4.49 17.01 -3.13
C ILE A 181 -3.98 17.64 -1.84
N HIS A 182 -3.87 16.84 -0.79
CA HIS A 182 -3.29 17.25 0.49
C HIS A 182 -1.89 16.68 0.65
N LYS A 183 -0.93 17.55 0.88
CA LYS A 183 0.46 17.17 1.12
C LYS A 183 0.62 16.76 2.57
N ILE A 184 1.14 15.55 2.80
CA ILE A 184 1.53 15.05 4.12
C ILE A 184 3.04 15.03 4.16
N TYR A 185 3.62 15.94 4.94
CA TYR A 185 5.06 16.05 5.07
C TYR A 185 5.61 14.78 5.73
N GLN A 186 6.43 14.04 4.99
CA GLN A 186 7.01 12.77 5.43
C GLN A 186 8.03 12.98 6.56
N PRO A 187 8.37 11.94 7.34
CA PRO A 187 9.48 12.04 8.28
C PRO A 187 10.79 12.37 7.56
N GLY A 188 11.77 12.94 8.28
CA GLY A 188 13.13 13.02 7.78
C GLY A 188 13.70 11.63 7.44
N PRO A 189 14.84 11.52 6.73
CA PRO A 189 15.46 10.23 6.44
C PRO A 189 15.66 9.39 7.72
N ILE A 190 15.05 8.22 7.74
CA ILE A 190 15.16 7.26 8.84
C ILE A 190 16.14 6.18 8.42
N TYR A 191 17.15 5.92 9.25
CA TYR A 191 18.16 4.89 8.99
C TYR A 191 18.11 3.77 10.03
N ILE A 192 18.43 2.56 9.58
CA ILE A 192 18.67 1.40 10.46
C ILE A 192 19.97 1.65 11.24
N SER A 193 19.95 1.41 12.56
CA SER A 193 21.11 1.47 13.42
C SER A 193 21.89 0.15 13.48
N GLU A 194 23.12 0.18 14.02
CA GLU A 194 23.90 -1.04 14.26
C GLU A 194 23.21 -2.02 15.20
N GLU A 195 22.53 -1.52 16.24
CA GLU A 195 21.80 -2.34 17.21
C GLU A 195 20.62 -3.07 16.55
N GLU A 196 19.84 -2.35 15.73
CA GLU A 196 18.68 -2.90 15.02
C GLU A 196 19.08 -3.93 13.96
N SER A 197 20.20 -3.69 13.25
CA SER A 197 20.73 -4.63 12.26
C SER A 197 21.34 -5.88 12.90
N GLY A 198 22.03 -5.72 14.04
CA GLY A 198 22.80 -6.81 14.66
C GLY A 198 21.97 -7.99 15.18
N GLY A 199 20.66 -7.80 15.39
CA GLY A 199 19.73 -8.85 15.83
C GLY A 199 19.03 -9.61 14.70
N VAL A 200 19.29 -9.27 13.43
CA VAL A 200 18.59 -9.84 12.27
C VAL A 200 19.44 -10.92 11.62
N ASP A 201 18.88 -12.13 11.49
CA ASP A 201 19.54 -13.23 10.81
C ASP A 201 19.73 -12.91 9.31
N ALA A 202 20.96 -13.01 8.83
CA ALA A 202 21.27 -12.88 7.41
C ALA A 202 21.10 -14.24 6.72
N VAL A 203 20.08 -14.37 5.87
CA VAL A 203 19.79 -15.60 5.11
C VAL A 203 19.90 -15.33 3.62
N GLU A 204 20.60 -16.20 2.88
CA GLU A 204 20.69 -16.10 1.43
C GLU A 204 19.28 -16.17 0.80
N GLY A 205 18.98 -15.22 -0.09
CA GLY A 205 17.66 -15.09 -0.71
C GLY A 205 16.64 -14.29 0.11
N THR A 206 17.04 -13.71 1.25
CA THR A 206 16.25 -12.71 1.99
C THR A 206 16.86 -11.32 1.82
N LEU A 207 16.04 -10.27 1.83
CA LEU A 207 16.55 -8.91 1.79
C LEU A 207 17.33 -8.59 3.08
N PRO A 208 18.63 -8.24 3.01
CA PRO A 208 19.43 -7.95 4.20
C PRO A 208 18.98 -6.65 4.86
N ARG A 209 19.08 -6.58 6.19
CA ARG A 209 18.84 -5.38 6.99
C ARG A 209 20.18 -4.83 7.48
N GLN A 210 20.75 -3.83 6.82
CA GLN A 210 22.07 -3.29 7.13
C GLN A 210 21.99 -1.95 7.86
N ALA A 211 22.89 -1.72 8.80
CA ALA A 211 23.04 -0.42 9.42
C ALA A 211 23.36 0.64 8.35
N GLY A 212 22.65 1.77 8.39
CA GLY A 212 22.75 2.84 7.41
C GLY A 212 21.79 2.72 6.22
N ASP A 213 21.04 1.62 6.09
CA ASP A 213 19.97 1.54 5.10
C ASP A 213 18.87 2.56 5.42
N ARG A 214 18.43 3.30 4.40
CA ARG A 214 17.32 4.26 4.52
C ARG A 214 15.99 3.51 4.41
N LEU A 215 15.15 3.66 5.42
CA LEU A 215 13.79 3.10 5.45
C LEU A 215 12.80 4.00 4.70
N ALA A 216 11.83 3.37 4.03
CA ALA A 216 10.74 4.04 3.29
C ALA A 216 9.62 4.52 4.23
N GLY A 217 9.96 5.35 5.23
CA GLY A 217 9.02 5.86 6.22
C GLY A 217 8.02 6.87 5.66
N SER A 218 6.73 6.64 5.87
CA SER A 218 5.64 7.52 5.42
C SER A 218 4.48 7.53 6.41
N TYR A 219 3.90 8.72 6.63
CA TYR A 219 2.66 8.86 7.41
C TYR A 219 1.41 8.46 6.62
N VAL A 220 1.51 8.33 5.28
CA VAL A 220 0.40 7.92 4.41
C VAL A 220 0.12 6.41 4.53
N ASN A 221 1.07 5.62 5.03
CA ASN A 221 0.90 4.18 5.28
C ASN A 221 0.07 3.90 6.56
N PHE A 222 -1.07 4.57 6.70
CA PHE A 222 -2.00 4.45 7.83
C PHE A 222 -3.20 3.56 7.49
N TYR A 223 -3.86 3.02 8.51
CA TYR A 223 -5.06 2.20 8.34
C TYR A 223 -6.33 2.98 8.71
N MET A 224 -7.26 3.10 7.75
CA MET A 224 -8.61 3.61 8.02
C MET A 224 -9.55 2.50 8.48
N VAL A 225 -10.03 2.63 9.71
CA VAL A 225 -11.17 1.87 10.23
C VAL A 225 -12.41 2.77 10.25
N ASN A 226 -13.58 2.24 10.60
CA ASN A 226 -14.85 2.98 10.57
C ASN A 226 -14.76 4.37 11.24
N GLY A 227 -14.67 4.42 12.56
CA GLY A 227 -14.63 5.68 13.33
C GLY A 227 -13.22 6.17 13.66
N GLY A 228 -12.18 5.66 13.01
CA GLY A 228 -10.81 5.96 13.38
C GLY A 228 -9.79 5.77 12.25
N ALA A 229 -8.61 6.34 12.43
CA ALA A 229 -7.46 6.09 11.57
C ALA A 229 -6.24 5.82 12.45
N VAL A 230 -5.51 4.74 12.19
CA VAL A 230 -4.31 4.35 12.93
C VAL A 230 -3.10 4.77 12.11
N VAL A 231 -2.42 5.83 12.53
CA VAL A 231 -1.35 6.50 11.79
C VAL A 231 0.00 6.17 12.42
N PRO A 232 1.00 5.73 11.62
CA PRO A 232 2.33 5.49 12.13
C PRO A 232 3.01 6.80 12.53
N VAL A 233 3.81 6.78 13.59
CA VAL A 233 4.68 7.90 13.98
C VAL A 233 6.08 7.41 14.32
N PHE A 234 7.07 8.30 14.24
CA PHE A 234 8.49 7.92 14.23
C PHE A 234 9.37 8.67 15.23
N ASN A 235 8.79 9.44 16.16
CA ASN A 235 9.50 10.42 16.99
C ASN A 235 10.19 11.49 16.15
N ASP A 236 9.54 11.87 15.06
CA ASP A 236 10.05 12.81 14.07
C ASP A 236 9.36 14.18 14.23
N PRO A 237 10.03 15.31 13.92
CA PRO A 237 9.44 16.65 14.04
C PRO A 237 8.14 16.86 13.27
N HIS A 238 7.87 16.08 12.21
CA HIS A 238 6.64 16.15 11.42
C HIS A 238 5.48 15.32 11.98
N ASP A 239 5.69 14.46 12.99
CA ASP A 239 4.65 13.58 13.56
C ASP A 239 3.37 14.37 13.90
N ALA A 240 3.50 15.45 14.69
CA ALA A 240 2.36 16.23 15.15
C ALA A 240 1.63 16.95 14.00
N ALA A 241 2.37 17.45 13.01
CA ALA A 241 1.81 18.15 11.86
C ALA A 241 1.07 17.20 10.91
N ALA A 242 1.60 16.00 10.70
CA ALA A 242 0.95 14.95 9.92
C ALA A 242 -0.38 14.51 10.57
N LEU A 243 -0.37 14.26 11.88
CA LEU A 243 -1.57 13.90 12.65
C LEU A 243 -2.64 14.99 12.61
N ASP A 244 -2.27 16.27 12.80
CA ASP A 244 -3.21 17.40 12.75
C ASP A 244 -3.83 17.56 11.36
N THR A 245 -3.02 17.39 10.30
CA THR A 245 -3.50 17.43 8.92
C THR A 245 -4.48 16.29 8.66
N LEU A 246 -4.11 15.06 8.96
CA LEU A 246 -4.99 13.88 8.79
C LEU A 246 -6.28 14.00 9.60
N GLN A 247 -6.22 14.56 10.82
CA GLN A 247 -7.40 14.77 11.66
C GLN A 247 -8.36 15.81 11.06
N LYS A 248 -7.85 16.88 10.43
CA LYS A 248 -8.68 17.84 9.69
C LYS A 248 -9.31 17.24 8.45
N LEU A 249 -8.61 16.32 7.78
CA LEU A 249 -9.10 15.64 6.58
C LEU A 249 -10.17 14.58 6.87
N MET A 250 -10.15 14.02 8.08
CA MET A 250 -11.09 12.99 8.55
C MET A 250 -11.81 13.44 9.83
N PRO A 251 -12.62 14.52 9.80
CA PRO A 251 -13.25 15.08 10.99
C PRO A 251 -14.22 14.11 11.69
N GLU A 252 -14.72 13.10 10.98
CA GLU A 252 -15.59 12.05 11.49
C GLU A 252 -14.84 10.87 12.12
N ARG A 253 -13.50 10.86 12.04
CA ARG A 253 -12.65 9.80 12.59
C ARG A 253 -11.78 10.33 13.71
N LYS A 254 -11.52 9.47 14.70
CA LYS A 254 -10.42 9.70 15.66
C LYS A 254 -9.10 9.27 15.02
N VAL A 255 -8.20 10.21 14.80
CA VAL A 255 -6.82 9.90 14.39
C VAL A 255 -6.01 9.47 15.62
N VAL A 256 -5.43 8.28 15.57
CA VAL A 256 -4.65 7.67 16.65
C VAL A 256 -3.25 7.39 16.15
N ALA A 257 -2.27 8.00 16.81
CA ALA A 257 -0.85 7.75 16.55
C ALA A 257 -0.40 6.43 17.19
N VAL A 258 0.41 5.67 16.46
CA VAL A 258 1.10 4.49 16.96
C VAL A 258 2.56 4.58 16.56
N TYR A 259 3.46 4.52 17.54
CA TYR A 259 4.89 4.44 17.25
C TYR A 259 5.19 3.14 16.52
N ALA A 260 5.67 3.25 15.28
CA ALA A 260 5.70 2.12 14.35
C ALA A 260 7.07 1.91 13.69
N ARG A 261 8.14 2.33 14.38
CA ARG A 261 9.52 2.10 13.94
C ARG A 261 9.84 0.62 13.77
N GLU A 262 9.41 -0.22 14.72
CA GLU A 262 9.68 -1.66 14.68
C GLU A 262 9.05 -2.35 13.46
N ILE A 263 7.87 -1.88 13.02
CA ILE A 263 7.23 -2.38 11.79
C ILE A 263 8.00 -1.87 10.57
N LEU A 264 8.44 -0.61 10.60
CA LEU A 264 9.20 0.01 9.52
C LEU A 264 10.53 -0.68 9.24
N LEU A 265 11.21 -1.21 10.27
CA LEU A 265 12.43 -2.02 10.11
C LEU A 265 12.19 -3.27 9.23
N GLY A 266 10.94 -3.76 9.15
CA GLY A 266 10.54 -4.86 8.29
C GLY A 266 10.23 -4.48 6.84
N GLY A 267 10.23 -3.20 6.47
CA GLY A 267 10.05 -2.72 5.08
C GLY A 267 8.70 -2.09 4.75
N GLY A 268 7.78 -1.98 5.73
CA GLY A 268 6.44 -1.40 5.52
C GLY A 268 5.86 -0.78 6.78
N ASN A 269 4.56 -0.50 6.83
CA ASN A 269 3.95 0.02 8.05
C ASN A 269 2.50 -0.45 8.30
N ILE A 270 1.75 0.27 9.12
CA ILE A 270 0.41 -0.10 9.61
C ILE A 270 -0.52 -0.53 8.47
N HIS A 271 -0.49 0.15 7.31
CA HIS A 271 -1.33 -0.23 6.17
C HIS A 271 -0.91 -1.58 5.58
N CYS A 272 0.39 -1.87 5.50
CA CYS A 272 0.97 -3.11 4.95
C CYS A 272 0.66 -4.36 5.81
N ILE A 273 0.43 -4.19 7.11
CA ILE A 273 0.13 -5.30 8.03
C ILE A 273 -1.37 -5.45 8.33
N THR A 274 -2.24 -4.75 7.60
CA THR A 274 -3.70 -4.78 7.81
C THR A 274 -4.45 -5.02 6.51
N GLN A 275 -5.60 -5.70 6.60
CA GLN A 275 -6.52 -5.91 5.47
C GLN A 275 -7.97 -5.77 5.96
N GLN A 276 -8.69 -4.79 5.43
CA GLN A 276 -10.07 -4.51 5.81
C GLN A 276 -11.07 -5.45 5.13
N GLN A 277 -12.05 -5.93 5.89
CA GLN A 277 -13.24 -6.58 5.36
C GLN A 277 -14.43 -5.60 5.44
N PRO A 278 -14.97 -5.14 4.30
CA PRO A 278 -16.12 -4.25 4.31
C PRO A 278 -17.35 -4.98 4.85
N ALA A 279 -18.20 -4.28 5.60
CA ALA A 279 -19.48 -4.84 6.02
C ALA A 279 -20.38 -5.08 4.79
N ALA A 280 -21.07 -6.24 4.76
CA ALA A 280 -22.25 -6.37 3.91
C ALA A 280 -23.28 -5.34 4.39
N LYS A 281 -23.89 -4.55 3.49
CA LYS A 281 -25.01 -3.70 3.91
C LYS A 281 -26.11 -4.64 4.41
N SER A 282 -26.44 -4.54 5.69
CA SER A 282 -27.57 -5.28 6.26
C SER A 282 -28.83 -4.94 5.46
N LYS A 283 -29.58 -5.96 5.04
CA LYS A 283 -30.91 -5.80 4.44
C LYS A 283 -31.83 -4.98 5.33
#